data_AF-A0A062TZQ9-F1
#
_entry.id   AF-A0A062TZQ9-F1
#
_cell.length_a   1.000
_cell.length_b   1.000
_cell.length_c   1.000
_cell.angle_alpha   90.00
_cell.angle_beta   90.00
_cell.angle_gamma   90.00
#
_symmetry.space_group_name_H-M   'P 1'
#
loop_
_entity.id
_entity.type
_entity.pdbx_description
1 polymer ?
#
loop_
_entity_poly.entity_id
_entity_poly.type
_entity_poly.pdbx_seq_one_letter_code
_entity_poly.pdbx_strand_id
1 'polypeptide(L)'
;MGVKRNAILGILTLATFIGCGLPLEAQEDQVDYEGFAALTDEVSAYRETRLVDRDAFNKMKAEDGTLVLETRRQVAYVKGHIDGAVHLNFPISRMPNWPTQFPL
;
A
#
# COMPACT_ATOMS: atom_id res chain seq x y z
N MET A 1 -44.87 -36.35 -18.07
CA MET A 1 -44.35 -35.22 -18.89
C MET A 1 -43.62 -34.12 -18.07
N GLY A 2 -43.37 -34.28 -16.76
CA GLY A 2 -42.77 -33.21 -15.93
C GLY A 2 -41.25 -33.08 -15.97
N VAL A 3 -40.51 -34.20 -16.01
CA VAL A 3 -39.04 -34.18 -15.89
C VAL A 3 -38.36 -33.56 -17.11
N LYS A 4 -38.84 -33.87 -18.32
CA LYS A 4 -38.30 -33.31 -19.58
C LYS A 4 -38.50 -31.80 -19.67
N ARG A 5 -39.63 -31.29 -19.17
CA ARG A 5 -39.93 -29.84 -19.17
C ARG A 5 -39.07 -29.08 -18.16
N ASN A 6 -38.82 -29.67 -16.98
CA ASN A 6 -37.95 -29.07 -15.98
C ASN A 6 -36.47 -29.10 -16.40
N ALA A 7 -36.04 -30.15 -17.12
CA ALA A 7 -34.70 -30.21 -17.70
C ALA A 7 -34.47 -29.14 -18.78
N ILE A 8 -35.46 -28.93 -19.66
CA ILE A 8 -35.40 -27.87 -20.68
C ILE A 8 -35.34 -26.48 -20.03
N LEU A 9 -36.16 -26.23 -19.01
CA LEU A 9 -36.14 -24.96 -18.28
C LEU A 9 -34.78 -24.72 -17.59
N GLY A 10 -34.20 -25.76 -16.97
CA GLY A 10 -32.88 -25.69 -16.35
C GLY A 10 -31.75 -25.37 -17.33
N ILE A 11 -31.78 -25.99 -18.53
CA ILE A 11 -30.79 -25.74 -19.59
C ILE A 11 -30.96 -24.33 -20.15
N LEU A 12 -32.19 -23.84 -20.33
CA LEU A 12 -32.45 -22.47 -20.80
C LEU A 12 -31.94 -21.42 -19.80
N THR A 13 -32.17 -21.63 -18.49
CA THR A 13 -31.64 -20.72 -17.46
C THR A 13 -30.12 -20.71 -17.41
N LEU A 14 -29.46 -21.86 -17.58
CA LEU A 14 -28.01 -21.96 -17.61
C LEU A 14 -27.43 -21.29 -18.87
N ALA A 15 -28.05 -21.49 -20.02
CA ALA A 15 -27.65 -20.86 -21.28
C ALA A 15 -27.80 -19.33 -21.25
N THR A 16 -28.84 -18.82 -20.56
CA THR A 16 -29.06 -17.38 -20.40
C THR A 16 -28.02 -16.74 -19.48
N PHE A 17 -27.60 -17.44 -18.42
CA PHE A 17 -26.52 -17.01 -17.54
C PHE A 17 -25.14 -17.00 -18.23
N ILE A 18 -24.88 -17.95 -19.13
CA ILE A 18 -23.62 -17.99 -19.91
C ILE A 18 -23.63 -16.94 -21.03
N GLY A 19 -24.79 -16.72 -21.68
CA GLY A 19 -24.94 -15.74 -22.76
C GLY A 19 -24.97 -14.28 -22.28
N CYS A 20 -25.46 -14.03 -21.07
CA CYS A 20 -25.34 -12.74 -20.41
C CYS A 20 -23.99 -12.67 -19.68
N GLY A 21 -22.91 -12.61 -20.45
CA GLY A 21 -21.56 -12.45 -19.91
C GLY A 21 -21.54 -11.25 -18.97
N LEU A 22 -21.43 -11.52 -17.66
CA LEU A 22 -21.20 -10.47 -16.68
C LEU A 22 -19.90 -9.77 -17.06
N PRO A 23 -19.88 -8.45 -17.30
CA PRO A 23 -18.64 -7.73 -17.45
C PRO A 23 -17.94 -7.78 -16.09
N LEU A 24 -17.06 -8.75 -15.92
CA LEU A 24 -16.01 -8.74 -14.92
C LEU A 24 -14.99 -7.71 -15.42
N GLU A 25 -15.28 -6.42 -15.24
CA GLU A 25 -14.22 -5.43 -15.23
C GLU A 25 -13.42 -5.68 -13.95
N ALA A 26 -12.46 -6.59 -14.06
CA ALA A 26 -11.35 -6.61 -13.13
C ALA A 26 -10.67 -5.25 -13.30
N GLN A 27 -10.94 -4.33 -12.38
CA GLN A 27 -10.14 -3.14 -12.24
C GLN A 27 -8.76 -3.61 -11.80
N GLU A 28 -7.92 -3.93 -12.78
CA GLU A 28 -6.50 -4.09 -12.60
C GLU A 28 -6.01 -2.70 -12.17
N ASP A 29 -5.85 -2.50 -10.85
CA ASP A 29 -5.04 -1.42 -10.29
C ASP A 29 -3.59 -1.70 -10.74
N GLN A 30 -3.30 -1.43 -12.02
CA GLN A 30 -1.97 -1.58 -12.56
C GLN A 30 -1.09 -0.56 -11.85
N VAL A 31 -0.06 -1.08 -11.18
CA VAL A 31 0.99 -0.27 -10.59
C VAL A 31 1.67 0.50 -11.71
N ASP A 32 1.61 1.83 -11.66
CA ASP A 32 2.37 2.71 -12.56
C ASP A 32 3.87 2.63 -12.21
N TYR A 33 4.52 1.62 -12.77
CA TYR A 33 5.94 1.36 -12.53
C TYR A 33 6.84 2.41 -13.20
N GLU A 34 6.44 2.91 -14.37
CA GLU A 34 7.20 3.95 -15.08
C GLU A 34 7.21 5.26 -14.30
N GLY A 35 6.04 5.69 -13.79
CA GLY A 35 5.92 6.85 -12.92
C GLY A 35 6.70 6.69 -11.61
N PHE A 36 6.67 5.50 -11.00
CA PHE A 36 7.48 5.19 -9.82
C PHE A 36 8.99 5.29 -10.09
N ALA A 37 9.47 4.75 -11.22
CA ALA A 37 10.87 4.82 -11.61
C ALA A 37 11.30 6.27 -11.87
N ALA A 38 10.51 7.04 -12.62
CA ALA A 38 10.78 8.45 -12.88
C ALA A 38 10.86 9.28 -11.58
N LEU A 39 9.91 9.07 -10.66
CA LEU A 39 9.91 9.74 -9.36
C LEU A 39 11.14 9.33 -8.52
N THR A 40 11.51 8.05 -8.54
CA THR A 40 12.68 7.54 -7.81
C THR A 40 13.96 8.20 -8.32
N ASP A 41 14.11 8.32 -9.64
CA ASP A 41 15.24 9.00 -10.27
C ASP A 41 15.29 10.48 -9.88
N GLU A 42 14.15 11.17 -9.88
CA GLU A 42 14.05 12.57 -9.46
C GLU A 42 14.47 12.77 -7.99
N VAL A 43 13.98 11.92 -7.08
CA VAL A 43 14.27 12.08 -5.65
C VAL A 43 15.64 11.54 -5.24
N SER A 44 16.30 10.76 -6.10
CA SER A 44 17.60 10.12 -5.82
C SER A 44 18.66 11.13 -5.38
N ALA A 45 18.79 12.26 -6.08
CA ALA A 45 19.76 13.29 -5.76
C ALA A 45 19.53 13.90 -4.37
N TYR A 46 18.27 14.10 -3.98
CA TYR A 46 17.93 14.59 -2.65
C TYR A 46 18.12 13.53 -1.56
N ARG A 47 18.03 12.24 -1.90
CA ARG A 47 18.29 11.16 -0.96
C ARG A 47 19.77 11.13 -0.59
N GLU A 48 20.66 11.22 -1.57
CA GLU A 48 22.11 11.20 -1.34
C GLU A 48 22.57 12.31 -0.40
N THR A 49 21.97 13.50 -0.47
CA THR A 49 22.33 14.63 0.41
C THR A 49 21.80 14.52 1.84
N ARG A 50 20.86 13.61 2.10
CA ARG A 50 20.17 13.46 3.40
C ARG A 50 20.42 12.11 4.06
N LEU A 51 21.06 11.18 3.35
CA LEU A 51 21.39 9.87 3.89
C LEU A 51 22.56 10.01 4.87
N VAL A 52 22.35 9.47 6.07
CA VAL A 52 23.37 9.44 7.11
C VAL A 52 23.83 8.02 7.33
N ASP A 53 25.14 7.83 7.54
CA ASP A 53 25.66 6.54 7.95
C ASP A 53 25.27 6.22 9.41
N ARG A 54 25.62 5.02 9.84
CA ARG A 54 25.25 4.52 11.17
C ARG A 54 25.87 5.35 12.31
N ASP A 55 27.09 5.84 12.15
CA ASP A 55 27.80 6.52 13.22
C ASP A 55 27.27 7.96 13.36
N ALA A 56 27.02 8.64 12.25
CA ALA A 56 26.28 9.89 12.20
C ALA A 56 24.87 9.75 12.77
N PHE A 57 24.14 8.69 12.40
CA PHE A 57 22.82 8.39 12.95
C PHE A 57 22.85 8.25 14.48
N ASN A 58 23.82 7.51 15.02
CA ASN A 58 23.95 7.31 16.47
C ASN A 58 24.29 8.61 17.21
N LYS A 59 25.02 9.52 16.57
CA LYS A 59 25.27 10.86 17.12
C LYS A 59 23.99 11.69 17.11
N MET A 60 23.32 11.79 15.97
CA MET A 60 22.09 12.59 15.80
C MET A 60 20.96 12.13 16.73
N LYS A 61 20.73 10.82 16.85
CA LYS A 61 19.66 10.28 17.71
C LYS A 61 19.85 10.61 19.20
N ALA A 62 21.09 10.93 19.61
CA ALA A 62 21.42 11.30 20.97
C ALA A 62 21.33 12.81 21.22
N GLU A 63 21.12 13.61 20.17
CA GLU A 63 20.93 15.06 20.29
C GLU A 63 19.51 15.36 20.81
N ASP A 64 19.42 16.31 21.74
CA ASP A 64 18.14 16.70 22.33
C ASP A 64 17.17 17.23 21.27
N GLY A 65 15.95 16.73 21.29
CA GLY A 65 14.90 17.11 20.34
C GLY A 65 14.91 16.34 19.01
N THR A 66 15.86 15.41 18.81
CA THR A 66 15.85 14.54 17.62
C THR A 66 14.75 13.47 17.72
N LEU A 67 13.93 13.37 16.68
CA LEU A 67 12.92 12.32 16.54
C LEU A 67 13.43 11.20 15.62
N VAL A 68 13.39 9.96 16.11
CA VAL A 68 13.64 8.77 15.28
C VAL A 68 12.29 8.21 14.84
N LEU A 69 12.08 8.11 13.53
CA LEU A 69 10.83 7.60 12.94
C LEU A 69 11.03 6.18 12.39
N GLU A 70 10.18 5.25 12.79
CA GLU A 70 10.13 3.89 12.27
C GLU A 70 8.91 3.72 11.36
N THR A 71 9.13 3.48 10.07
CA THR A 71 8.07 3.42 9.04
C THR A 71 7.70 1.99 8.63
N ARG A 72 8.40 0.97 9.17
CA ARG A 72 8.02 -0.44 8.96
C ARG A 72 6.64 -0.72 9.55
N ARG A 73 6.07 -1.87 9.19
CA ARG A 73 4.79 -2.33 9.73
C ARG A 73 4.82 -2.42 11.26
N GLN A 74 3.67 -2.17 11.89
CA GLN A 74 3.51 -2.24 13.35
C GLN A 74 4.03 -3.55 13.96
N VAL A 75 3.77 -4.69 13.30
CA VAL A 75 4.25 -6.00 13.75
C VAL A 75 5.78 -6.09 13.82
N ALA A 76 6.52 -5.36 12.99
CA ALA A 76 7.97 -5.31 13.04
C ALA A 76 8.45 -4.38 14.15
N TYR A 77 7.81 -3.21 14.31
CA TYR A 77 8.09 -2.28 15.41
C TYR A 77 7.94 -2.96 16.77
N VAL A 78 6.82 -3.65 17.01
CA VAL A 78 6.55 -4.35 18.28
C VAL A 78 7.53 -5.50 18.53
N LYS A 79 8.02 -6.17 17.47
CA LYS A 79 9.03 -7.23 17.60
C LYS A 79 10.42 -6.70 17.96
N GLY A 80 10.73 -5.46 17.60
CA GLY A 80 12.02 -4.84 17.84
C GLY A 80 12.20 -3.55 17.03
N HIS A 81 12.55 -2.49 17.75
CA HIS A 81 12.81 -1.17 17.19
C HIS A 81 13.96 -0.51 17.96
N ILE A 82 14.46 0.60 17.43
CA ILE A 82 15.47 1.43 18.09
C ILE A 82 14.80 2.14 19.27
N ASP A 83 15.40 2.08 20.45
CA ASP A 83 14.86 2.71 21.66
C ASP A 83 14.54 4.20 21.42
N GLY A 84 13.36 4.63 21.84
CA GLY A 84 12.86 6.00 21.65
C GLY A 84 12.30 6.30 20.25
N ALA A 85 12.36 5.35 19.30
CA ALA A 85 11.74 5.55 18.00
C ALA A 85 10.21 5.58 18.08
N VAL A 86 9.61 6.52 17.34
CA VAL A 86 8.16 6.64 17.18
C VAL A 86 7.73 5.88 15.93
N HIS A 87 6.77 4.98 16.10
CA HIS A 87 6.18 4.26 14.97
C HIS A 87 5.32 5.21 14.13
N LEU A 88 5.72 5.48 12.90
CA LEU A 88 4.92 6.22 11.93
C LEU A 88 4.22 5.21 11.02
N ASN A 89 2.91 5.06 11.20
CA ASN A 89 2.12 4.19 10.34
C ASN A 89 2.04 4.77 8.92
N PHE A 90 2.76 4.14 7.98
CA PHE A 90 2.72 4.48 6.57
C PHE A 90 1.82 3.45 5.83
N PRO A 91 0.52 3.70 5.66
CA PRO A 91 -0.32 2.84 4.85
C PRO A 91 0.12 2.97 3.38
N ILE A 92 0.45 1.84 2.76
CA ILE A 92 0.82 1.79 1.33
C ILE A 92 -0.35 2.23 0.42
N SER A 93 -1.57 2.21 0.95
CA SER A 93 -2.77 2.77 0.34
C SER A 93 -2.97 4.22 0.83
N ARG A 94 -2.57 5.18 0.01
CA ARG A 94 -3.14 6.54 -0.13
C ARG A 94 -3.40 7.30 1.19
N MET A 95 -2.59 8.32 1.48
CA MET A 95 -3.02 9.47 2.30
C MET A 95 -3.41 10.62 1.37
N PRO A 96 -4.71 10.84 1.04
CA PRO A 96 -5.12 11.89 0.12
C PRO A 96 -5.18 13.30 0.75
N ASN A 97 -4.80 13.50 2.03
CA ASN A 97 -5.13 14.71 2.80
C ASN A 97 -4.18 15.06 3.99
N TRP A 98 -2.87 14.81 3.84
CA TRP A 98 -1.83 15.05 4.87
C TRP A 98 -1.40 16.54 5.04
N PRO A 99 -2.27 17.41 5.56
CA PRO A 99 -1.84 18.21 6.72
C PRO A 99 -2.91 18.40 7.80
N THR A 100 -4.10 17.79 7.67
CA THR A 100 -5.24 18.03 8.59
C THR A 100 -5.29 17.07 9.79
N GLN A 101 -4.44 16.05 9.85
CA GLN A 101 -4.52 14.97 10.85
C GLN A 101 -3.48 15.08 11.98
N PHE A 102 -2.49 15.97 11.86
CA PHE A 102 -1.48 16.23 12.89
C PHE A 102 -1.35 17.73 13.10
N PRO A 103 -2.25 18.37 13.88
CA PRO A 103 -2.00 19.73 14.34
C PRO A 103 -0.74 19.70 15.23
N LEU A 104 0.23 20.56 14.91
CA LEU A 104 1.32 20.91 15.83
C LEU A 104 0.75 21.59 17.08
#